data_AF-A0A327J2Q7-F1
#
_entry.id   AF-A0A327J2Q7-F1
#
_cell.length_a   1.000
_cell.length_b   1.000
_cell.length_c   1.000
_cell.angle_alpha   90.00
_cell.angle_beta   90.00
_cell.angle_gamma   90.00
#
_symmetry.space_group_name_H-M   'P 1'
#
loop_
_entity.id
_entity.type
_entity.pdbx_description
1 polymer ?
#
loop_
_entity_poly.entity_id
_entity_poly.type
_entity_poly.pdbx_seq_one_letter_code
_entity_poly.pdbx_strand_id
1 'polypeptide(L)'
;MSIRIPIANTNNVISRNIVKQMASDGFLPVIALEAFVEGGRTYQAYKRGGFDEARERITEEFSGAVFWLGGVTALNALFEKLGQKILKLPNINVDIAKDGSHNPLANYLHSERTKEGAKILEKTMARFKFVKVISSVLIANAFIGFVLPKINQAITRSYHKNKPLQDNTPQINTLNPRPTMDTFVPKSGNDKDDKKDVSFGLNLLSIANKFESDRNYKLLAVDAGTASGRAYSARNNDERVEILFRDLSSIYFYMFNMNNMNTWLNKLEQNGNGTRLDPVSSEFATKYMQGYMEDKKQQSIKVEEFEKDMFGKKDAQIPKSIQDKFAGDKIKIISLDEFKTELKNIVPENKFKEFEQVADKMSKLQPQIKDMSILTEGQVKDILTGGHINNPEFLQEFFKNRFGNTFMEKYKFVAQNDLDAHKKELVDYVKSIIEKAKKSNSGEITEELLRKVSNHNLKMNAINWGAGFVTSALFLSTLIPKMQYMITKWRTGSDAFPGTAQYRDEAKKSA
;
A
#
# COMPACT_ATOMS: atom_id res chain seq x y z
N MET A 1 -18.25 -11.59 -34.98
CA MET A 1 -17.20 -10.55 -35.00
C MET A 1 -16.73 -10.37 -33.56
N SER A 2 -15.43 -10.24 -33.30
CA SER A 2 -14.95 -10.06 -31.93
C SER A 2 -15.11 -8.59 -31.55
N ILE A 3 -15.81 -8.32 -30.45
CA ILE A 3 -15.96 -6.98 -29.88
C ILE A 3 -14.58 -6.34 -29.76
N ARG A 4 -14.45 -5.09 -30.21
CA ARG A 4 -13.19 -4.36 -30.09
C ARG A 4 -12.88 -4.13 -28.61
N ILE A 5 -11.83 -4.77 -28.12
CA ILE A 5 -11.34 -4.55 -26.76
C ILE A 5 -10.66 -3.17 -26.72
N PRO A 6 -11.10 -2.25 -25.85
CA PRO A 6 -10.42 -0.98 -25.68
C PRO A 6 -9.00 -1.23 -25.15
N ILE A 7 -8.07 -0.34 -25.47
CA ILE A 7 -6.73 -0.37 -24.88
C ILE A 7 -6.81 0.23 -23.46
N ALA A 8 -5.98 -0.26 -22.54
CA ALA A 8 -5.86 0.30 -21.20
C ALA A 8 -5.79 1.85 -21.22
N ASN A 9 -6.65 2.50 -20.44
CA ASN A 9 -6.92 3.94 -20.52
C ASN A 9 -6.06 4.77 -19.56
N THR A 10 -4.92 4.24 -19.10
CA THR A 10 -4.10 4.80 -18.00
C THR A 10 -3.63 6.24 -18.23
N ASN A 11 -3.61 6.75 -19.46
CA ASN A 11 -3.15 8.11 -19.76
C ASN A 11 -4.24 9.05 -20.34
N ASN A 12 -5.43 8.52 -20.66
CA ASN A 12 -6.43 9.27 -21.44
C ASN A 12 -7.59 9.84 -20.60
N VAL A 13 -7.62 9.62 -19.28
CA VAL A 13 -8.72 10.08 -18.42
C VAL A 13 -8.20 10.77 -17.15
N ILE A 14 -7.76 12.02 -17.32
CA ILE A 14 -7.04 12.81 -16.30
C ILE A 14 -7.78 12.85 -14.95
N SER A 15 -9.07 13.19 -14.93
CA SER A 15 -9.84 13.28 -13.67
C SER A 15 -9.95 11.94 -12.94
N ARG A 16 -10.16 10.85 -13.68
CA ARG A 16 -10.24 9.49 -13.13
C ARG A 16 -8.89 9.00 -12.64
N ASN A 17 -7.82 9.34 -13.36
CA ASN A 17 -6.45 9.07 -12.96
C ASN A 17 -6.09 9.77 -11.66
N ILE A 18 -6.50 11.04 -11.47
CA ILE A 18 -6.27 11.76 -10.22
C ILE A 18 -6.95 11.05 -9.04
N VAL A 19 -8.25 10.71 -9.18
CA VAL A 19 -8.98 10.00 -8.11
C VAL A 19 -8.38 8.63 -7.83
N LYS A 20 -8.01 7.88 -8.89
CA LYS A 20 -7.32 6.60 -8.74
C LYS A 20 -5.96 6.76 -8.06
N GLN A 21 -5.18 7.78 -8.40
CA GLN A 21 -3.88 8.04 -7.76
C GLN A 21 -4.03 8.43 -6.29
N MET A 22 -5.08 9.20 -5.94
CA MET A 22 -5.41 9.50 -4.54
C MET A 22 -5.85 8.24 -3.76
N ALA A 23 -6.47 7.28 -4.44
CA ALA A 23 -6.85 5.97 -3.91
C ALA A 23 -5.70 4.95 -3.89
N SER A 24 -4.61 5.23 -4.62
CA SER A 24 -3.49 4.31 -4.77
C SER A 24 -2.48 4.48 -3.65
N ASP A 25 -1.70 3.43 -3.43
CA ASP A 25 -0.55 3.44 -2.53
C ASP A 25 0.64 4.27 -3.06
N GLY A 26 0.42 5.13 -4.06
CA GLY A 26 1.43 5.97 -4.69
C GLY A 26 1.88 7.17 -3.87
N PHE A 27 2.95 7.84 -4.34
CA PHE A 27 3.56 8.98 -3.64
C PHE A 27 2.67 10.23 -3.56
N LEU A 28 1.75 10.42 -4.52
CA LEU A 28 0.95 11.64 -4.61
C LEU A 28 0.04 11.90 -3.39
N PRO A 29 -0.81 10.95 -2.94
CA PRO A 29 -1.62 11.15 -1.74
C PRO A 29 -0.75 11.38 -0.50
N VAL A 30 0.41 10.72 -0.41
CA VAL A 30 1.34 10.92 0.71
C VAL A 30 1.94 12.32 0.70
N ILE A 31 2.48 12.79 -0.43
CA ILE A 31 3.02 14.15 -0.56
C ILE A 31 1.96 15.20 -0.27
N ALA A 32 0.75 15.02 -0.82
CA ALA A 32 -0.36 15.92 -0.54
C ALA A 32 -0.71 15.93 0.94
N LEU A 33 -0.84 14.75 1.56
CA LEU A 33 -1.13 14.63 2.98
C LEU A 33 -0.04 15.29 3.83
N GLU A 34 1.24 15.01 3.58
CA GLU A 34 2.36 15.62 4.29
C GLU A 34 2.33 17.14 4.16
N ALA A 35 2.07 17.70 2.97
CA ALA A 35 1.97 19.16 2.82
C ALA A 35 0.91 19.79 3.73
N PHE A 36 -0.27 19.16 3.87
CA PHE A 36 -1.31 19.61 4.81
C PHE A 36 -0.92 19.42 6.27
N VAL A 37 -0.28 18.29 6.58
CA VAL A 37 0.14 17.95 7.94
C VAL A 37 1.24 18.91 8.41
N GLU A 38 2.30 19.07 7.63
CA GLU A 38 3.42 19.96 7.91
C GLU A 38 2.96 21.41 8.07
N GLY A 39 2.15 21.91 7.13
CA GLY A 39 1.62 23.27 7.19
C GLY A 39 0.74 23.48 8.43
N GLY A 40 -0.16 22.55 8.73
CA GLY A 40 -1.05 22.68 9.88
C GLY A 40 -0.33 22.50 11.23
N ARG A 41 0.61 21.57 11.35
CA ARG A 41 1.44 21.41 12.56
C ARG A 41 2.30 22.63 12.81
N THR A 42 2.91 23.17 11.75
CA THR A 42 3.66 24.43 11.82
C THR A 42 2.78 25.58 12.30
N TYR A 43 1.54 25.67 11.80
CA TYR A 43 0.59 26.68 12.24
C TYR A 43 0.18 26.51 13.72
N GLN A 44 -0.04 25.27 14.20
CA GLN A 44 -0.32 25.03 15.61
C GLN A 44 0.89 25.32 16.50
N ALA A 45 2.10 25.01 16.04
CA ALA A 45 3.35 25.34 16.74
C ALA A 45 3.55 26.86 16.83
N TYR A 46 3.26 27.59 15.74
CA TYR A 46 3.27 29.05 15.73
C TYR A 46 2.31 29.64 16.77
N LYS A 47 1.10 29.10 16.89
CA LYS A 47 0.13 29.55 17.90
C LYS A 47 0.60 29.32 19.34
N ARG A 48 1.40 28.28 19.58
CA ARG A 48 1.86 27.91 20.92
C ARG A 48 3.12 28.68 21.34
N GLY A 49 4.16 28.63 20.52
CA GLY A 49 5.49 29.16 20.86
C GLY A 49 6.02 30.22 19.91
N GLY A 50 5.21 30.70 18.98
CA GLY A 50 5.59 31.73 18.02
C GLY A 50 6.55 31.23 16.93
N PHE A 51 7.31 32.16 16.36
CA PHE A 51 8.18 31.89 15.20
C PHE A 51 9.25 30.83 15.47
N ASP A 52 9.85 30.82 16.66
CA ASP A 52 10.95 29.91 16.98
C ASP A 52 10.48 28.45 17.05
N GLU A 53 9.31 28.19 17.66
CA GLU A 53 8.71 26.86 17.70
C GLU A 53 8.26 26.41 16.30
N ALA A 54 7.63 27.31 15.53
CA ALA A 54 7.21 27.03 14.16
C ALA A 54 8.40 26.64 13.26
N ARG A 55 9.53 27.34 13.38
CA ARG A 55 10.74 27.07 12.62
C ARG A 55 11.40 25.76 13.02
N GLU A 56 11.56 25.48 14.32
CA GLU A 56 12.09 24.18 14.79
C GLU A 56 11.22 23.04 14.26
N ARG A 57 9.89 23.22 14.28
CA ARG A 57 8.93 22.22 13.86
C ARG A 57 8.98 21.94 12.36
N ILE A 58 8.86 22.97 11.52
CA ILE A 58 8.88 22.78 10.07
C ILE A 58 10.22 22.21 9.60
N THR A 59 11.34 22.59 10.23
CA THR A 59 12.67 22.07 9.84
C THR A 59 12.79 20.58 10.15
N GLU A 60 12.34 20.14 11.32
CA GLU A 60 12.39 18.72 11.72
C GLU A 60 11.40 17.86 10.93
N GLU A 61 10.16 18.31 10.83
CA GLU A 61 9.08 17.53 10.25
C GLU A 61 9.20 17.47 8.70
N PHE A 62 9.47 18.60 8.02
CA PHE A 62 9.70 18.62 6.56
C PHE A 62 10.97 17.84 6.15
N SER A 63 12.09 18.00 6.87
CA SER A 63 13.32 17.26 6.55
C SER A 63 13.15 15.76 6.82
N GLY A 64 12.39 15.41 7.86
CA GLY A 64 11.98 14.04 8.14
C GLY A 64 11.15 13.45 6.99
N ALA A 65 10.13 14.17 6.52
CA ALA A 65 9.28 13.75 5.40
C ALA A 65 10.07 13.59 4.10
N VAL A 66 10.95 14.54 3.75
CA VAL A 66 11.81 14.46 2.55
C VAL A 66 12.74 13.25 2.62
N PHE A 67 13.37 13.00 3.77
CA PHE A 67 14.27 11.86 3.92
C PHE A 67 13.52 10.52 3.95
N TRP A 68 12.31 10.49 4.51
CA TRP A 68 11.45 9.31 4.49
C TRP A 68 10.99 8.99 3.06
N LEU A 69 10.50 9.99 2.31
CA LEU A 69 10.00 9.84 0.93
C LEU A 69 11.13 9.48 -0.06
N GLY A 70 12.26 10.19 0.02
CA GLY A 70 13.36 10.06 -0.94
C GLY A 70 14.52 9.21 -0.44
N GLY A 71 14.91 9.37 0.82
CA GLY A 71 16.13 8.78 1.41
C GLY A 71 16.07 7.26 1.51
N VAL A 72 14.96 6.67 1.97
CA VAL A 72 14.80 5.20 2.05
C VAL A 72 14.88 4.57 0.65
N THR A 73 14.25 5.19 -0.35
CA THR A 73 14.28 4.73 -1.74
C THR A 73 15.68 4.84 -2.34
N ALA A 74 16.36 5.97 -2.11
CA ALA A 74 17.73 6.19 -2.56
C ALA A 74 18.72 5.21 -1.92
N LEU A 75 18.61 4.96 -0.61
CA LEU A 75 19.44 3.99 0.11
C LEU A 75 19.19 2.57 -0.39
N ASN A 76 17.93 2.19 -0.62
CA ASN A 76 17.62 0.89 -1.22
C ASN A 76 18.24 0.74 -2.61
N ALA A 77 18.15 1.76 -3.48
CA ALA A 77 18.75 1.74 -4.81
C ALA A 77 20.29 1.68 -4.75
N LEU A 78 20.90 2.42 -3.81
CA LEU A 78 22.34 2.40 -3.58
C LEU A 78 22.82 1.02 -3.13
N PHE A 79 22.19 0.44 -2.09
CA PHE A 79 22.56 -0.87 -1.58
C PHE A 79 22.27 -1.99 -2.58
N GLU A 80 21.22 -1.86 -3.39
CA GLU A 80 20.96 -2.79 -4.49
C GLU A 80 22.13 -2.77 -5.50
N LYS A 81 22.55 -1.59 -5.97
CA LYS A 81 23.69 -1.46 -6.90
C LYS A 81 25.01 -1.94 -6.31
N LEU A 82 25.28 -1.60 -5.05
CA LEU A 82 26.49 -2.04 -4.35
C LEU A 82 26.51 -3.55 -4.19
N GLY A 83 25.42 -4.15 -3.73
CA GLY A 83 25.33 -5.60 -3.54
C GLY A 83 25.39 -6.36 -4.86
N GLN A 84 24.73 -5.88 -5.91
CA GLN A 84 24.85 -6.48 -7.25
C GLN A 84 26.29 -6.43 -7.78
N LYS A 85 27.04 -5.34 -7.52
CA LYS A 85 28.45 -5.24 -7.89
C LYS A 85 29.33 -6.19 -7.08
N ILE A 86 29.15 -6.24 -5.75
CA ILE A 86 29.93 -7.11 -4.85
C ILE A 86 29.69 -8.59 -5.14
N LEU A 87 28.43 -8.97 -5.38
CA LEU A 87 28.02 -10.35 -5.63
C LEU A 87 28.05 -10.74 -7.11
N LYS A 88 28.48 -9.84 -7.99
CA LYS A 88 28.54 -10.02 -9.45
C LYS A 88 27.22 -10.52 -10.04
N LEU A 89 26.10 -10.03 -9.50
CA LEU A 89 24.76 -10.37 -9.97
C LEU A 89 24.44 -9.62 -11.27
N PRO A 90 23.56 -10.17 -12.12
CA PRO A 90 22.91 -9.44 -13.21
C PRO A 90 22.29 -8.14 -12.71
N ASN A 91 22.28 -7.11 -13.58
CA ASN A 91 21.62 -5.83 -13.30
C ASN A 91 20.11 -5.95 -13.52
N ILE A 92 19.49 -6.89 -12.81
CA ILE A 92 18.06 -7.21 -12.87
C ILE A 92 17.53 -7.18 -11.45
N ASN A 93 16.51 -6.36 -11.19
CA ASN A 93 15.86 -6.32 -9.90
C ASN A 93 14.77 -7.39 -9.82
N VAL A 94 14.93 -8.31 -8.88
CA VAL A 94 13.98 -9.39 -8.59
C VAL A 94 13.27 -9.17 -7.26
N ASP A 95 11.96 -9.36 -7.26
CA ASP A 95 11.13 -9.34 -6.06
C ASP A 95 11.20 -10.70 -5.34
N ILE A 96 11.05 -10.69 -4.01
CA ILE A 96 11.18 -11.90 -3.18
C ILE A 96 9.82 -12.53 -2.86
N ALA A 97 8.77 -11.72 -2.93
CA ALA A 97 7.41 -12.16 -2.67
C ALA A 97 6.99 -13.27 -3.63
N LYS A 98 6.20 -14.20 -3.10
CA LYS A 98 5.70 -15.34 -3.84
C LYS A 98 4.32 -15.76 -3.34
N ASP A 99 3.57 -16.34 -4.25
CA ASP A 99 2.34 -17.08 -3.96
C ASP A 99 2.31 -18.36 -4.83
N GLY A 100 1.14 -18.98 -4.97
CA GLY A 100 1.01 -20.20 -5.77
C GLY A 100 1.19 -19.98 -7.27
N SER A 101 0.90 -18.78 -7.80
CA SER A 101 0.98 -18.48 -9.24
C SER A 101 2.15 -17.56 -9.63
N HIS A 102 2.78 -16.89 -8.67
CA HIS A 102 3.92 -15.99 -8.88
C HIS A 102 5.10 -16.42 -8.02
N ASN A 103 6.25 -16.67 -8.65
CA ASN A 103 7.50 -16.93 -7.93
C ASN A 103 8.71 -16.31 -8.66
N PRO A 104 8.86 -14.97 -8.56
CA PRO A 104 9.92 -14.23 -9.26
C PRO A 104 11.32 -14.70 -8.89
N LEU A 105 11.56 -14.98 -7.60
CA LEU A 105 12.86 -15.46 -7.14
C LEU A 105 13.18 -16.85 -7.72
N ALA A 106 12.23 -17.79 -7.74
CA ALA A 106 12.48 -19.09 -8.36
C ALA A 106 12.75 -18.99 -9.85
N ASN A 107 12.04 -18.10 -10.56
CA ASN A 107 12.27 -17.83 -11.97
C ASN A 107 13.66 -17.27 -12.23
N TYR A 108 14.10 -16.33 -11.39
CA TYR A 108 15.41 -15.71 -11.46
C TYR A 108 16.53 -16.74 -11.20
N LEU A 109 16.40 -17.54 -10.13
CA LEU A 109 17.39 -18.57 -9.79
C LEU A 109 17.46 -19.70 -10.83
N HIS A 110 16.36 -19.95 -11.55
CA HIS A 110 16.33 -20.91 -12.65
C HIS A 110 17.07 -20.38 -13.89
N SER A 111 16.75 -19.15 -14.30
CA SER A 111 17.14 -18.58 -15.61
C SER A 111 18.48 -17.86 -15.58
N GLU A 112 18.75 -17.14 -14.48
CA GLU A 112 19.87 -16.20 -14.42
C GLU A 112 21.11 -16.83 -13.77
N ARG A 113 22.28 -16.30 -14.15
CA ARG A 113 23.59 -16.69 -13.63
C ARG A 113 24.36 -15.45 -13.20
N THR A 114 25.40 -15.62 -12.39
CA THR A 114 26.32 -14.51 -12.10
C THR A 114 27.02 -14.07 -13.38
N LYS A 115 27.63 -12.88 -13.37
CA LYS A 115 28.45 -12.41 -14.50
C LYS A 115 29.62 -13.34 -14.84
N GLU A 116 29.96 -14.26 -13.94
CA GLU A 116 31.01 -15.28 -14.11
C GLU A 116 30.44 -16.64 -14.53
N GLY A 117 29.15 -16.72 -14.83
CA GLY A 117 28.46 -17.95 -15.25
C GLY A 117 28.04 -18.89 -14.11
N ALA A 118 28.33 -18.55 -12.85
CA ALA A 118 27.98 -19.40 -11.71
C ALA A 118 26.48 -19.36 -11.39
N LYS A 119 25.96 -20.46 -10.82
CA LYS A 119 24.58 -20.53 -10.35
C LYS A 119 24.36 -19.61 -9.15
N ILE A 120 23.32 -18.79 -9.22
CA ILE A 120 22.93 -17.92 -8.10
C ILE A 120 22.28 -18.79 -7.02
N LEU A 121 22.71 -18.64 -5.77
CA LEU A 121 22.20 -19.40 -4.64
C LEU A 121 21.08 -18.64 -3.92
N GLU A 122 19.98 -19.33 -3.59
CA GLU A 122 18.85 -18.75 -2.84
C GLU A 122 19.31 -18.14 -1.51
N LYS A 123 20.18 -18.84 -0.77
CA LYS A 123 20.74 -18.37 0.51
C LYS A 123 21.50 -17.06 0.37
N THR A 124 22.23 -16.87 -0.74
CA THR A 124 22.98 -15.64 -1.02
C THR A 124 22.02 -14.50 -1.33
N MET A 125 20.99 -14.74 -2.16
CA MET A 125 19.96 -13.74 -2.47
C MET A 125 19.14 -13.34 -1.23
N ALA A 126 18.76 -14.31 -0.40
CA ALA A 126 18.02 -14.07 0.83
C ALA A 126 18.81 -13.18 1.80
N ARG A 127 20.10 -13.48 2.01
CA ARG A 127 20.99 -12.67 2.85
C ARG A 127 21.19 -11.27 2.27
N PHE A 128 21.47 -11.16 0.97
CA PHE A 128 21.66 -9.88 0.30
C PHE A 128 20.45 -8.97 0.47
N LYS A 129 19.26 -9.45 0.11
CA LYS A 129 18.04 -8.66 0.18
C LYS A 129 17.66 -8.31 1.62
N PHE A 130 17.80 -9.25 2.56
CA PHE A 130 17.60 -8.98 3.98
C PHE A 130 18.52 -7.86 4.49
N VAL A 131 19.83 -7.97 4.24
CA VAL A 131 20.82 -6.99 4.69
C VAL A 131 20.56 -5.63 4.05
N LYS A 132 20.25 -5.58 2.76
CA LYS A 132 19.89 -4.35 2.04
C LYS A 132 18.74 -3.61 2.73
N VAL A 133 17.66 -4.32 3.01
CA VAL A 133 16.42 -3.74 3.54
C VAL A 133 16.61 -3.27 4.98
N ILE A 134 17.16 -4.12 5.84
CA ILE A 134 17.43 -3.77 7.25
C ILE A 134 18.43 -2.62 7.34
N SER A 135 19.50 -2.61 6.52
CA SER A 135 20.46 -1.51 6.51
C SER A 135 19.80 -0.19 6.09
N SER A 136 18.92 -0.21 5.08
CA SER A 136 18.19 0.99 4.64
C SER A 136 17.28 1.54 5.74
N VAL A 137 16.55 0.67 6.45
CA VAL A 137 15.64 1.04 7.55
C VAL A 137 16.44 1.57 8.74
N LEU A 138 17.51 0.86 9.14
CA LEU A 138 18.34 1.29 10.28
C LEU A 138 19.03 2.62 10.03
N ILE A 139 19.58 2.85 8.83
CA ILE A 139 20.24 4.11 8.48
C ILE A 139 19.22 5.25 8.43
N ALA A 140 18.02 4.99 7.89
CA ALA A 140 16.96 5.99 7.88
C ALA A 140 16.52 6.36 9.30
N ASN A 141 16.29 5.37 10.15
CA ASN A 141 15.93 5.57 11.55
C ASN A 141 17.06 6.27 12.33
N ALA A 142 18.32 5.92 12.07
CA ALA A 142 19.47 6.56 12.70
C ALA A 142 19.57 8.05 12.31
N PHE A 143 19.36 8.35 11.03
CA PHE A 143 19.40 9.73 10.54
C PHE A 143 18.25 10.56 11.11
N ILE A 144 17.00 10.11 10.94
CA ILE A 144 15.80 10.86 11.36
C ILE A 144 15.71 10.94 12.90
N GLY A 145 16.10 9.87 13.60
CA GLY A 145 15.98 9.77 15.06
C GLY A 145 17.10 10.41 15.86
N PHE A 146 18.33 10.49 15.32
CA PHE A 146 19.50 10.95 16.08
C PHE A 146 20.28 12.09 15.41
N VAL A 147 20.44 12.06 14.08
CA VAL A 147 21.21 13.08 13.36
C VAL A 147 20.39 14.34 13.17
N LEU A 148 19.18 14.20 12.64
CA LEU A 148 18.30 15.34 12.34
C LEU A 148 17.93 16.17 13.58
N PRO A 149 17.59 15.57 14.74
CA PRO A 149 17.30 16.34 15.95
C PRO A 149 18.52 17.14 16.43
N LYS A 150 19.73 16.57 16.34
CA LYS A 150 20.98 17.26 16.71
C LYS A 150 21.30 18.43 15.78
N ILE A 151 21.09 18.26 14.47
CA ILE A 151 21.23 19.35 13.49
C ILE A 151 20.24 20.47 13.82
N ASN A 152 18.97 20.13 14.05
CA ASN A 152 17.94 21.12 14.38
C ASN A 152 18.28 21.88 15.67
N GLN A 153 18.70 21.16 16.72
CA GLN A 153 19.17 21.75 17.98
C GLN A 153 20.37 22.69 17.79
N ALA A 154 21.35 22.32 16.96
CA ALA A 154 22.51 23.15 16.66
C ALA A 154 22.11 24.43 15.92
N ILE A 155 21.19 24.31 14.96
CA ILE A 155 20.63 25.44 14.20
C ILE A 155 19.88 26.42 15.13
N THR A 156 19.09 25.91 16.09
CA THR A 156 18.43 26.73 17.10
C THR A 156 19.42 27.46 18.00
N ARG A 157 20.42 26.75 18.53
CA ARG A 157 21.48 27.34 19.37
C ARG A 157 22.23 28.45 18.64
N SER A 158 22.54 28.26 17.35
CA SER A 158 23.22 29.28 16.55
C SER A 158 22.37 30.53 16.33
N TYR A 159 21.05 30.39 16.23
CA TYR A 159 20.14 31.51 16.01
C TYR A 159 19.93 32.37 17.27
N HIS A 160 19.91 31.75 18.45
CA HIS A 160 19.79 32.45 19.72
C HIS A 160 21.09 33.08 20.23
N LYS A 161 22.26 32.72 19.67
CA LYS A 161 23.53 33.41 19.97
C LYS A 161 23.55 34.89 19.56
N ASN A 162 22.67 35.31 18.66
CA ASN A 162 22.74 36.63 18.00
C ASN A 162 21.51 37.53 18.24
N LYS A 163 20.64 37.25 19.22
CA LYS A 163 19.45 38.09 19.51
C LYS A 163 19.47 38.65 20.94
N PRO A 164 19.25 39.97 21.15
CA PRO A 164 19.01 40.51 22.48
C PRO A 164 17.64 40.06 23.03
N LEU A 165 17.60 39.82 24.34
CA LEU A 165 16.46 39.29 25.10
C LEU A 165 15.23 40.21 25.01
N GLN A 166 14.05 39.63 24.75
CA GLN A 166 12.76 40.27 25.00
C GLN A 166 11.98 39.45 26.02
N ASP A 167 11.77 40.05 27.18
CA ASP A 167 11.04 39.50 28.32
C ASP A 167 9.53 39.45 28.07
N ASN A 168 8.90 38.35 28.48
CA ASN A 168 7.53 38.32 28.97
C ASN A 168 7.38 37.14 29.95
N THR A 169 7.10 37.46 31.22
CA THR A 169 6.97 36.56 32.37
C THR A 169 5.53 36.03 32.50
N PRO A 170 5.32 34.81 33.01
CA PRO A 170 4.90 34.68 34.41
C PRO A 170 5.61 33.57 35.21
N GLN A 171 5.67 33.75 36.53
CA GLN A 171 6.27 32.87 37.56
C GLN A 171 5.33 31.74 38.00
N ILE A 172 5.86 30.54 38.34
CA ILE A 172 5.30 29.65 39.39
C ILE A 172 6.44 28.86 40.09
N ASN A 173 6.30 28.73 41.42
CA ASN A 173 7.20 28.10 42.39
C ASN A 173 6.97 26.58 42.62
N THR A 174 8.07 25.92 43.05
CA THR A 174 8.24 24.74 43.94
C THR A 174 7.86 23.31 43.52
N LEU A 175 8.93 22.54 43.24
CA LEU A 175 9.34 21.23 43.80
C LEU A 175 8.28 20.20 44.26
N ASN A 176 8.23 19.07 43.54
CA ASN A 176 7.86 17.75 44.07
C ASN A 176 8.89 16.69 43.63
N PRO A 177 9.08 15.60 44.40
CA PRO A 177 10.12 14.61 44.14
C PRO A 177 9.86 13.83 42.85
N ARG A 178 10.91 13.68 42.04
CA ARG A 178 10.89 13.00 40.74
C ARG A 178 10.81 11.48 40.93
N PRO A 179 9.86 10.76 40.30
CA PRO A 179 10.03 9.33 40.06
C PRO A 179 11.11 9.13 39.00
N THR A 180 12.17 8.38 39.31
CA THR A 180 13.22 7.99 38.36
C THR A 180 12.79 6.78 37.54
N MET A 181 13.52 6.52 36.45
CA MET A 181 13.26 5.45 35.47
C MET A 181 13.33 4.01 36.03
N ASP A 182 13.56 3.85 37.32
CA ASP A 182 13.57 2.57 38.03
C ASP A 182 12.17 1.99 38.25
N THR A 183 11.10 2.78 38.09
CA THR A 183 9.71 2.34 38.28
C THR A 183 9.04 1.77 37.02
N PHE A 184 9.67 1.90 35.85
CA PHE A 184 9.09 1.47 34.56
C PHE A 184 9.94 0.46 33.79
N VAL A 185 11.12 0.11 34.32
CA VAL A 185 11.86 -1.07 33.90
C VAL A 185 11.56 -2.14 34.96
N PRO A 186 10.95 -3.28 34.62
CA PRO A 186 10.87 -4.37 35.59
C PRO A 186 12.30 -4.75 35.96
N LYS A 187 12.65 -4.58 37.25
CA LYS A 187 13.90 -5.11 37.79
C LYS A 187 13.87 -6.61 37.52
N SER A 188 14.70 -7.06 36.59
CA SER A 188 15.04 -8.46 36.41
C SER A 188 15.63 -8.94 37.73
N GLY A 189 14.78 -9.51 38.59
CA GLY A 189 15.19 -10.29 39.73
C GLY A 189 16.01 -11.48 39.22
N ASN A 190 17.12 -11.74 39.89
CA ASN A 190 17.92 -12.94 39.69
C ASN A 190 17.06 -14.18 39.95
N ASP A 191 16.54 -14.79 38.89
CA ASP A 191 16.27 -16.21 38.85
C ASP A 191 17.04 -16.79 37.66
N LYS A 192 18.20 -17.37 37.99
CA LYS A 192 18.82 -18.38 37.16
C LYS A 192 17.88 -19.58 37.23
N ASP A 193 17.29 -19.92 36.08
CA ASP A 193 16.79 -21.25 35.67
C ASP A 193 15.48 -21.12 34.89
N ASP A 194 15.64 -20.81 33.60
CA ASP A 194 14.90 -21.42 32.49
C ASP A 194 15.16 -20.58 31.24
N LYS A 195 16.31 -20.85 30.60
CA LYS A 195 16.51 -20.49 29.20
C LYS A 195 15.54 -21.33 28.36
N LYS A 196 14.29 -20.87 28.23
CA LYS A 196 13.56 -21.11 27.00
C LYS A 196 14.25 -20.27 25.93
N ASP A 197 15.25 -20.87 25.29
CA ASP A 197 15.73 -20.44 24.00
C ASP A 197 14.51 -20.35 23.08
N VAL A 198 13.98 -19.13 22.94
CA VAL A 198 13.03 -18.82 21.88
C VAL A 198 13.84 -18.91 20.61
N SER A 199 13.89 -20.12 20.03
CA SER A 199 14.48 -20.36 18.73
C SER A 199 13.67 -19.56 17.71
N PHE A 200 14.10 -18.33 17.45
CA PHE A 200 13.69 -17.64 16.24
C PHE A 200 14.27 -18.44 15.07
N GLY A 201 13.46 -19.35 14.53
CA GLY A 201 13.66 -19.91 13.20
C GLY A 201 13.54 -18.76 12.17
N LEU A 202 14.58 -17.93 12.08
CA LEU A 202 14.65 -16.78 11.19
C LEU A 202 14.78 -17.28 9.76
N ASN A 203 13.66 -17.49 9.09
CA ASN A 203 13.67 -17.49 7.63
C ASN A 203 13.94 -16.06 7.17
N LEU A 204 15.22 -15.74 6.93
CA LEU A 204 15.67 -14.43 6.45
C LEU A 204 14.89 -13.97 5.21
N LEU A 205 14.49 -14.92 4.36
CA LEU A 205 13.67 -14.64 3.18
C LEU A 205 12.25 -14.21 3.56
N SER A 206 11.64 -14.80 4.58
CA SER A 206 10.29 -14.40 5.02
C SER A 206 10.30 -13.02 5.67
N ILE A 207 11.38 -12.66 6.37
CA ILE A 207 11.53 -11.32 6.95
C ILE A 207 11.84 -10.30 5.87
N ALA A 208 12.82 -10.58 4.99
CA ALA A 208 13.08 -9.73 3.83
C ALA A 208 11.82 -9.53 3.00
N ASN A 209 11.04 -10.60 2.79
CA ASN A 209 9.76 -10.52 2.12
C ASN A 209 8.81 -9.57 2.84
N LYS A 210 8.55 -9.75 4.14
CA LYS A 210 7.67 -8.83 4.90
C LYS A 210 8.10 -7.37 4.79
N PHE A 211 9.40 -7.07 4.79
CA PHE A 211 9.87 -5.68 4.70
C PHE A 211 9.97 -5.14 3.26
N GLU A 212 10.13 -5.98 2.24
CA GLU A 212 10.13 -5.55 0.82
C GLU A 212 8.73 -5.49 0.23
N SER A 213 7.89 -6.46 0.55
CA SER A 213 6.59 -6.69 -0.10
C SER A 213 5.42 -6.10 0.67
N ASP A 214 5.54 -5.96 2.00
CA ASP A 214 4.47 -5.38 2.82
C ASP A 214 4.83 -3.95 3.24
N ARG A 215 4.15 -3.00 2.61
CA ARG A 215 4.28 -1.58 2.92
C ARG A 215 4.08 -1.32 4.41
N ASN A 216 3.10 -1.98 5.03
CA ASN A 216 2.75 -1.67 6.42
C ASN A 216 3.89 -2.06 7.37
N TYR A 217 4.56 -3.18 7.15
CA TYR A 217 5.72 -3.54 7.97
C TYR A 217 6.89 -2.59 7.75
N LYS A 218 7.15 -2.18 6.50
CA LYS A 218 8.20 -1.21 6.19
C LYS A 218 7.94 0.13 6.88
N LEU A 219 6.71 0.63 6.79
CA LEU A 219 6.32 1.90 7.40
C LEU A 219 6.30 1.81 8.92
N LEU A 220 5.69 0.78 9.51
CA LEU A 220 5.67 0.59 10.96
C LEU A 220 7.07 0.48 11.56
N ALA A 221 8.00 -0.23 10.89
CA ALA A 221 9.36 -0.35 11.39
C ALA A 221 10.16 0.95 11.32
N VAL A 222 9.92 1.77 10.28
CA VAL A 222 10.53 3.09 10.15
C VAL A 222 9.91 4.06 11.16
N ASP A 223 8.59 4.06 11.28
CA ASP A 223 7.85 4.97 12.17
C ASP A 223 8.12 4.64 13.65
N ALA A 224 8.09 3.37 14.04
CA ALA A 224 8.43 2.95 15.40
C ALA A 224 9.90 3.24 15.76
N GLY A 225 10.82 3.01 14.82
CA GLY A 225 12.24 3.31 15.01
C GLY A 225 12.51 4.81 15.10
N THR A 226 11.83 5.60 14.28
CA THR A 226 11.89 7.07 14.30
C THR A 226 11.32 7.63 15.60
N ALA A 227 10.13 7.18 16.03
CA ALA A 227 9.51 7.57 17.28
C ALA A 227 10.44 7.27 18.48
N SER A 228 11.04 6.08 18.50
CA SER A 228 11.97 5.67 19.55
C SER A 228 13.26 6.49 19.56
N GLY A 229 13.83 6.75 18.38
CA GLY A 229 15.05 7.57 18.24
C GLY A 229 14.83 9.02 18.66
N ARG A 230 13.73 9.64 18.23
CA ARG A 230 13.36 11.00 18.63
C ARG A 230 13.07 11.08 20.13
N ALA A 231 12.38 10.09 20.69
CA ALA A 231 12.12 9.98 22.12
C ALA A 231 13.40 9.84 22.95
N TYR A 232 14.41 9.13 22.43
CA TYR A 232 15.73 9.04 23.06
C TYR A 232 16.47 10.38 23.00
N SER A 233 16.40 11.08 21.87
CA SER A 233 17.02 12.39 21.64
C SER A 233 16.29 13.58 22.29
N ALA A 234 15.15 13.33 22.95
CA ALA A 234 14.37 14.33 23.66
C ALA A 234 15.18 14.95 24.81
N ARG A 235 15.02 16.26 25.03
CA ARG A 235 15.78 17.03 26.03
C ARG A 235 15.25 16.76 27.45
N ASN A 236 13.98 16.38 27.58
CA ASN A 236 13.35 16.00 28.85
C ASN A 236 12.23 14.96 28.69
N ASN A 237 11.72 14.45 29.81
CA ASN A 237 10.67 13.40 29.84
C ASN A 237 9.31 13.89 29.32
N ASP A 238 9.01 15.19 29.39
CA ASP A 238 7.75 15.74 28.90
C ASP A 238 7.77 15.86 27.37
N GLU A 239 8.87 16.35 26.81
CA GLU A 239 9.15 16.33 25.36
C GLU A 239 9.13 14.89 24.82
N ARG A 240 9.71 13.93 25.56
CA ARG A 240 9.66 12.51 25.19
C ARG A 240 8.23 12.01 25.06
N VAL A 241 7.35 12.33 26.01
CA VAL A 241 5.95 11.87 25.96
C VAL A 241 5.16 12.60 24.88
N GLU A 242 5.42 13.89 24.65
CA GLU A 242 4.83 14.60 23.48
C GLU A 242 5.19 13.90 22.16
N ILE A 243 6.47 13.57 21.97
CA ILE A 243 6.98 12.89 20.76
C ILE A 243 6.33 11.52 20.59
N LEU A 244 6.35 10.69 21.64
CA LEU A 244 5.78 9.34 21.58
C LEU A 244 4.28 9.36 21.33
N PHE A 245 3.52 10.22 22.01
CA PHE A 245 2.08 10.33 21.80
C PHE A 245 1.77 10.74 20.35
N ARG A 246 2.44 11.79 19.86
CA ARG A 246 2.26 12.27 18.48
C ARG A 246 2.58 11.19 17.47
N ASP A 247 3.76 10.60 17.54
CA ASP A 247 4.25 9.68 16.51
C ASP A 247 3.40 8.39 16.51
N LEU A 248 3.11 7.81 17.67
CA LEU A 248 2.31 6.59 17.76
C LEU A 248 0.84 6.80 17.36
N SER A 249 0.25 7.94 17.74
CA SER A 249 -1.14 8.26 17.37
C SER A 249 -1.26 8.60 15.88
N SER A 250 -0.20 9.13 15.26
CA SER A 250 -0.18 9.46 13.84
C SER A 250 -0.17 8.23 12.93
N ILE A 251 0.43 7.11 13.37
CA ILE A 251 0.53 5.85 12.59
C ILE A 251 -0.85 5.43 12.04
N TYR A 252 -1.90 5.50 12.86
CA TYR A 252 -3.24 5.10 12.42
C TYR A 252 -3.74 5.93 11.22
N PHE A 253 -3.55 7.25 11.29
CA PHE A 253 -4.05 8.17 10.28
C PHE A 253 -3.21 8.17 8.99
N TYR A 254 -1.92 7.88 9.08
CA TYR A 254 -1.07 7.68 7.91
C TYR A 254 -1.33 6.35 7.20
N MET A 255 -1.59 5.27 7.95
CA MET A 255 -1.53 3.91 7.40
C MET A 255 -2.88 3.23 7.20
N PHE A 256 -3.85 3.49 8.07
CA PHE A 256 -5.07 2.69 8.15
C PHE A 256 -6.34 3.50 7.89
N ASN A 257 -6.37 4.77 8.29
CA ASN A 257 -7.60 5.57 8.24
C ASN A 257 -8.19 5.71 6.84
N MET A 258 -7.39 5.97 5.81
CA MET A 258 -7.91 6.12 4.44
C MET A 258 -8.61 4.84 3.95
N ASN A 259 -7.98 3.68 4.13
CA ASN A 259 -8.55 2.39 3.74
C ASN A 259 -9.78 2.02 4.57
N ASN A 260 -9.73 2.24 5.89
CA ASN A 260 -10.85 1.96 6.79
C ASN A 260 -12.07 2.83 6.46
N MET A 261 -11.85 4.13 6.24
CA MET A 261 -12.90 5.08 5.88
C MET A 261 -13.52 4.72 4.52
N ASN A 262 -12.69 4.46 3.50
CA ASN A 262 -13.18 4.04 2.18
C ASN A 262 -13.98 2.74 2.27
N THR A 263 -13.47 1.74 3.01
CA THR A 263 -14.17 0.47 3.22
C THR A 263 -15.50 0.66 3.91
N TRP A 264 -15.53 1.47 4.97
CA TRP A 264 -16.74 1.74 5.74
C TRP A 264 -17.80 2.47 4.91
N LEU A 265 -17.42 3.54 4.19
CA LEU A 265 -18.32 4.29 3.32
C LEU A 265 -18.84 3.44 2.16
N ASN A 266 -17.97 2.62 1.54
CA ASN A 266 -18.42 1.68 0.51
C ASN A 266 -19.44 0.67 1.08
N LYS A 267 -19.22 0.12 2.28
CA LYS A 267 -20.17 -0.81 2.92
C LYS A 267 -21.54 -0.15 3.11
N LEU A 268 -21.59 1.11 3.50
CA LEU A 268 -22.84 1.86 3.66
C LEU A 268 -23.57 2.06 2.33
N GLU A 269 -22.82 2.33 1.25
CA GLU A 269 -23.40 2.65 -0.07
C GLU A 269 -23.74 1.43 -0.92
N GLN A 270 -23.00 0.33 -0.76
CA GLN A 270 -23.07 -0.86 -1.59
C GLN A 270 -23.64 -2.07 -0.84
N ASN A 271 -24.59 -1.84 0.06
CA ASN A 271 -25.31 -2.90 0.79
C ASN A 271 -24.37 -3.92 1.46
N GLY A 272 -23.31 -3.44 2.09
CA GLY A 272 -22.32 -4.28 2.79
C GLY A 272 -21.07 -4.64 1.98
N ASN A 273 -20.98 -4.28 0.69
CA ASN A 273 -19.74 -4.45 -0.07
C ASN A 273 -18.72 -3.36 0.28
N GLY A 274 -17.55 -3.74 0.81
CA GLY A 274 -16.52 -2.80 1.24
C GLY A 274 -15.60 -2.27 0.14
N THR A 275 -15.69 -2.83 -1.06
CA THR A 275 -14.81 -2.49 -2.17
C THR A 275 -15.57 -1.83 -3.31
N ARG A 276 -14.88 -1.04 -4.13
CA ARG A 276 -15.44 -0.38 -5.31
C ARG A 276 -14.43 -0.46 -6.42
N LEU A 277 -14.88 -0.76 -7.64
CA LEU A 277 -14.00 -0.75 -8.81
C LEU A 277 -13.38 0.65 -8.99
N ASP A 278 -12.07 0.70 -9.24
CA ASP A 278 -11.39 1.98 -9.42
C ASP A 278 -11.94 2.74 -10.65
N PRO A 279 -11.90 4.08 -10.65
CA PRO A 279 -12.55 4.86 -11.69
C PRO A 279 -12.02 4.61 -13.11
N VAL A 280 -10.74 4.28 -13.27
CA VAL A 280 -10.13 4.05 -14.58
C VAL A 280 -10.60 2.71 -15.14
N SER A 281 -10.56 1.66 -14.31
CA SER A 281 -11.03 0.33 -14.69
C SER A 281 -12.55 0.29 -14.90
N SER A 282 -13.32 1.08 -14.14
CA SER A 282 -14.78 1.20 -14.39
C SER A 282 -15.09 1.89 -15.71
N GLU A 283 -14.32 2.92 -16.08
CA GLU A 283 -14.45 3.58 -17.38
C GLU A 283 -14.08 2.66 -18.54
N PHE A 284 -12.99 1.90 -18.38
CA PHE A 284 -12.58 0.87 -19.33
C PHE A 284 -13.67 -0.19 -19.54
N ALA A 285 -14.19 -0.76 -18.44
CA ALA A 285 -15.24 -1.76 -18.48
C ALA A 285 -16.52 -1.19 -19.13
N THR A 286 -16.89 0.04 -18.78
CA THR A 286 -18.04 0.71 -19.40
C THR A 286 -17.85 0.90 -20.90
N LYS A 287 -16.69 1.38 -21.38
CA LYS A 287 -16.42 1.49 -22.81
C LYS A 287 -16.49 0.15 -23.53
N TYR A 288 -16.01 -0.92 -22.90
CA TYR A 288 -16.13 -2.27 -23.45
C TYR A 288 -17.61 -2.68 -23.59
N MET A 289 -18.44 -2.43 -22.57
CA MET A 289 -19.88 -2.71 -22.63
C MET A 289 -20.61 -1.82 -23.66
N GLN A 290 -20.17 -0.58 -23.88
CA GLN A 290 -20.68 0.26 -24.96
C GLN A 290 -20.33 -0.33 -26.33
N GLY A 291 -19.08 -0.75 -26.54
CA GLY A 291 -18.66 -1.42 -27.78
C GLY A 291 -19.40 -2.75 -28.03
N TYR A 292 -19.78 -3.46 -26.97
CA TYR A 292 -20.66 -4.63 -27.05
C TYR A 292 -22.06 -4.27 -27.59
N MET A 293 -22.65 -3.15 -27.14
CA MET A 293 -23.94 -2.67 -27.65
C MET A 293 -23.85 -2.25 -29.12
N GLU A 294 -22.77 -1.56 -29.50
CA GLU A 294 -22.49 -1.15 -30.88
C GLU A 294 -22.37 -2.36 -31.82
N ASP A 295 -21.63 -3.41 -31.41
CA ASP A 295 -21.47 -4.65 -32.19
C ASP A 295 -22.81 -5.37 -32.39
N LYS A 296 -23.68 -5.37 -31.38
CA LYS A 296 -25.05 -5.89 -31.47
C LYS A 296 -26.00 -5.01 -32.29
N LYS A 297 -25.60 -3.79 -32.65
CA LYS A 297 -26.45 -2.79 -33.32
C LYS A 297 -27.76 -2.51 -32.57
N GLN A 298 -27.70 -2.55 -31.24
CA GLN A 298 -28.85 -2.36 -30.36
C GLN A 298 -28.66 -1.11 -29.50
N GLN A 299 -29.67 -0.24 -29.43
CA GLN A 299 -29.66 0.94 -28.57
C GLN A 299 -29.92 0.59 -27.09
N SER A 300 -30.56 -0.56 -26.85
CA SER A 300 -30.83 -1.09 -25.53
C SER A 300 -30.74 -2.61 -25.52
N ILE A 301 -30.33 -3.19 -24.40
CA ILE A 301 -30.20 -4.63 -24.21
C ILE A 301 -31.01 -5.04 -22.98
N LYS A 302 -31.78 -6.12 -23.11
CA LYS A 302 -32.52 -6.69 -21.97
C LYS A 302 -31.55 -7.19 -20.90
N VAL A 303 -31.94 -7.01 -19.64
CA VAL A 303 -31.09 -7.36 -18.50
C VAL A 303 -30.69 -8.84 -18.50
N GLU A 304 -31.60 -9.74 -18.83
CA GLU A 304 -31.33 -11.19 -18.82
C GLU A 304 -30.31 -11.57 -19.90
N GLU A 305 -30.41 -10.96 -21.07
CA GLU A 305 -29.48 -11.18 -22.19
C GLU A 305 -28.10 -10.62 -21.84
N PHE A 306 -28.05 -9.40 -21.32
CA PHE A 306 -26.80 -8.79 -20.88
C PHE A 306 -26.12 -9.58 -19.76
N GLU A 307 -26.88 -10.04 -18.76
CA GLU A 307 -26.36 -10.84 -17.65
C GLU A 307 -25.76 -12.16 -18.17
N LYS A 308 -26.46 -12.83 -19.08
CA LYS A 308 -25.98 -14.08 -19.71
C LYS A 308 -24.69 -13.85 -20.50
N ASP A 309 -24.62 -12.80 -21.30
CA ASP A 309 -23.47 -12.57 -22.17
C ASP A 309 -22.24 -12.06 -21.39
N MET A 310 -22.46 -11.23 -20.36
CA MET A 310 -21.37 -10.73 -19.53
C MET A 310 -20.79 -11.81 -18.61
N PHE A 311 -21.63 -12.59 -17.93
CA PHE A 311 -21.19 -13.60 -16.96
C PHE A 311 -20.99 -14.99 -17.53
N GLY A 312 -21.55 -15.31 -18.70
CA GLY A 312 -21.50 -16.66 -19.26
C GLY A 312 -22.43 -17.64 -18.52
N LYS A 313 -21.94 -18.87 -18.31
CA LYS A 313 -22.73 -19.94 -17.67
C LYS A 313 -22.86 -19.71 -16.15
N LYS A 314 -24.09 -19.56 -15.64
CA LYS A 314 -24.37 -19.22 -14.23
C LYS A 314 -23.81 -20.22 -13.19
N ASP A 315 -23.62 -21.49 -13.55
CA ASP A 315 -23.25 -22.56 -12.62
C ASP A 315 -22.11 -23.46 -13.13
N ALA A 316 -21.13 -22.88 -13.84
CA ALA A 316 -19.95 -23.63 -14.26
C ALA A 316 -19.14 -24.08 -13.02
N GLN A 317 -19.26 -25.35 -12.67
CA GLN A 317 -18.42 -26.01 -11.68
C GLN A 317 -17.19 -26.61 -12.35
N ILE A 318 -16.07 -26.61 -11.63
CA ILE A 318 -14.86 -27.29 -12.07
C ILE A 318 -15.10 -28.80 -11.89
N PRO A 319 -14.98 -29.62 -12.95
CA PRO A 319 -15.11 -31.06 -12.84
C PRO A 319 -14.09 -31.65 -11.86
N LYS A 320 -14.49 -32.69 -11.14
CA LYS A 320 -13.66 -33.32 -10.10
C LYS A 320 -12.31 -33.83 -10.65
N SER A 321 -12.29 -34.29 -11.90
CA SER A 321 -11.05 -34.73 -12.58
C SER A 321 -9.98 -33.64 -12.72
N ILE A 322 -10.40 -32.37 -12.82
CA ILE A 322 -9.48 -31.22 -12.78
C ILE A 322 -9.26 -30.77 -11.34
N GLN A 323 -10.30 -30.79 -10.51
CA GLN A 323 -10.23 -30.32 -9.13
C GLN A 323 -9.17 -31.07 -8.31
N ASP A 324 -9.06 -32.38 -8.51
CA ASP A 324 -8.10 -33.25 -7.81
C ASP A 324 -6.64 -33.06 -8.29
N LYS A 325 -6.42 -32.35 -9.40
CA LYS A 325 -5.07 -32.09 -9.96
C LYS A 325 -4.49 -30.74 -9.56
N PHE A 326 -5.25 -29.89 -8.87
CA PHE A 326 -4.71 -28.64 -8.37
C PHE A 326 -3.67 -28.87 -7.28
N ALA A 327 -2.55 -28.17 -7.38
CA ALA A 327 -1.51 -28.11 -6.35
C ALA A 327 -1.45 -26.71 -5.72
N GLY A 328 -1.05 -26.65 -4.45
CA GLY A 328 -0.93 -25.41 -3.68
C GLY A 328 -1.91 -25.32 -2.52
N ASP A 329 -1.50 -24.62 -1.46
CA ASP A 329 -2.28 -24.48 -0.22
C ASP A 329 -3.35 -23.38 -0.36
N LYS A 330 -2.91 -22.12 -0.49
CA LYS A 330 -3.82 -20.95 -0.58
C LYS A 330 -4.25 -20.60 -2.00
N ILE A 331 -3.34 -20.77 -2.96
CA ILE A 331 -3.58 -20.48 -4.37
C ILE A 331 -3.29 -21.77 -5.12
N LYS A 332 -4.37 -22.34 -5.65
CA LYS A 332 -4.38 -23.62 -6.33
C LYS A 332 -4.07 -23.40 -7.81
N ILE A 333 -3.07 -24.12 -8.31
CA ILE A 333 -2.61 -24.07 -9.69
C ILE A 333 -2.58 -25.45 -10.34
N ILE A 334 -2.74 -25.49 -11.66
CA ILE A 334 -2.57 -26.66 -12.50
C ILE A 334 -1.65 -26.28 -13.68
N SER A 335 -0.84 -27.22 -14.18
CA SER A 335 -0.08 -26.95 -15.40
C SER A 335 -1.01 -26.85 -16.60
N LEU A 336 -0.64 -26.03 -17.59
CA LEU A 336 -1.44 -25.86 -18.80
C LEU A 336 -1.60 -27.18 -19.57
N ASP A 337 -0.54 -28.00 -19.63
CA ASP A 337 -0.55 -29.28 -20.34
C ASP A 337 -1.48 -30.31 -19.69
N GLU A 338 -1.48 -30.38 -18.35
CA GLU A 338 -2.40 -31.24 -17.61
C GLU A 338 -3.86 -30.78 -17.79
N PHE A 339 -4.10 -29.48 -17.76
CA PHE A 339 -5.43 -28.92 -18.00
C PHE A 339 -5.93 -29.22 -19.41
N LYS A 340 -5.09 -29.03 -20.43
CA LYS A 340 -5.43 -29.37 -21.84
C LYS A 340 -5.71 -30.86 -22.04
N THR A 341 -5.00 -31.71 -21.31
CA THR A 341 -5.24 -33.16 -21.34
C THR A 341 -6.63 -33.49 -20.80
N GLU A 342 -7.03 -32.88 -19.68
CA GLU A 342 -8.35 -33.08 -19.08
C GLU A 342 -9.49 -32.45 -19.91
N LEU A 343 -9.24 -31.31 -20.56
CA LEU A 343 -10.23 -30.64 -21.41
C LEU A 343 -10.81 -31.55 -22.50
N LYS A 344 -10.02 -32.49 -23.04
CA LYS A 344 -10.46 -33.46 -24.07
C LYS A 344 -11.63 -34.31 -23.60
N ASN A 345 -11.71 -34.59 -22.31
CA ASN A 345 -12.73 -35.47 -21.72
C ASN A 345 -13.98 -34.69 -21.26
N ILE A 346 -13.93 -33.36 -21.25
CA ILE A 346 -14.93 -32.49 -20.63
C ILE A 346 -15.68 -31.66 -21.68
N VAL A 347 -14.98 -31.23 -22.73
CA VAL A 347 -15.52 -30.34 -23.75
C VAL A 347 -15.83 -31.14 -25.02
N PRO A 348 -16.96 -30.86 -25.70
CA PRO A 348 -17.25 -31.44 -27.01
C PRO A 348 -16.08 -31.25 -27.98
N GLU A 349 -15.77 -32.27 -28.77
CA GLU A 349 -14.60 -32.30 -29.67
C GLU A 349 -14.56 -31.10 -30.64
N ASN A 350 -15.73 -30.66 -31.11
CA ASN A 350 -15.87 -29.50 -32.00
C ASN A 350 -15.55 -28.14 -31.33
N LYS A 351 -15.54 -28.07 -30.00
CA LYS A 351 -15.20 -26.86 -29.22
C LYS A 351 -13.84 -26.96 -28.53
N PHE A 352 -13.21 -28.14 -28.53
CA PHE A 352 -11.93 -28.36 -27.86
C PHE A 352 -10.86 -27.33 -28.27
N LYS A 353 -10.70 -27.07 -29.57
CA LYS A 353 -9.72 -26.08 -30.08
C LYS A 353 -9.98 -24.66 -29.57
N GLU A 354 -11.24 -24.26 -29.42
CA GLU A 354 -11.61 -22.96 -28.88
C GLU A 354 -11.18 -22.84 -27.41
N PHE A 355 -11.51 -23.85 -26.60
CA PHE A 355 -11.12 -23.91 -25.19
C PHE A 355 -9.60 -23.96 -25.01
N GLU A 356 -8.90 -24.70 -25.87
CA GLU A 356 -7.44 -24.77 -25.87
C GLU A 356 -6.81 -23.38 -26.12
N GLN A 357 -7.29 -22.65 -27.14
CA GLN A 357 -6.80 -21.30 -27.43
C GLN A 357 -7.10 -20.31 -26.31
N VAL A 358 -8.27 -20.41 -25.68
CA VAL A 358 -8.63 -19.57 -24.54
C VAL A 358 -7.72 -19.90 -23.35
N ALA A 359 -7.43 -21.18 -23.09
CA ALA A 359 -6.51 -21.62 -22.04
C ALA A 359 -5.09 -21.09 -22.26
N ASP A 360 -4.60 -21.15 -23.50
CA ASP A 360 -3.29 -20.61 -23.87
C ASP A 360 -3.19 -19.11 -23.58
N LYS A 361 -4.22 -18.34 -23.97
CA LYS A 361 -4.26 -16.90 -23.69
C LYS A 361 -4.42 -16.60 -22.20
N MET A 362 -5.24 -17.38 -21.49
CA MET A 362 -5.47 -17.21 -20.05
C MET A 362 -4.20 -17.48 -19.24
N SER A 363 -3.39 -18.47 -19.63
CA SER A 363 -2.11 -18.79 -18.96
C SER A 363 -1.07 -17.67 -19.04
N LYS A 364 -1.25 -16.71 -19.97
CA LYS A 364 -0.38 -15.54 -20.15
C LYS A 364 -0.78 -14.35 -19.28
N LEU A 365 -1.84 -14.46 -18.47
CA LEU A 365 -2.24 -13.42 -17.51
C LEU A 365 -1.41 -13.45 -16.22
N GLN A 366 -0.29 -14.17 -16.24
CA GLN A 366 0.70 -14.30 -15.19
C GLN A 366 2.02 -14.78 -15.82
N PRO A 367 3.18 -14.60 -15.15
CA PRO A 367 4.42 -15.20 -15.59
C PRO A 367 4.41 -16.73 -15.45
N GLN A 368 5.23 -17.39 -16.26
CA GLN A 368 5.53 -18.81 -16.08
C GLN A 368 6.29 -19.04 -14.77
N ILE A 369 6.12 -20.22 -14.16
CA ILE A 369 6.90 -20.66 -12.99
C ILE A 369 7.94 -21.66 -13.46
N LYS A 370 9.23 -21.31 -13.41
CA LYS A 370 10.34 -22.13 -13.91
C LYS A 370 10.05 -22.65 -15.34
N ASP A 371 9.64 -21.72 -16.20
CA ASP A 371 9.29 -21.93 -17.60
C ASP A 371 8.06 -22.86 -17.84
N MET A 372 7.32 -23.19 -16.78
CA MET A 372 6.04 -23.89 -16.86
C MET A 372 4.88 -22.89 -16.95
N SER A 373 4.05 -23.03 -17.98
CA SER A 373 2.76 -22.34 -18.07
C SER A 373 1.74 -22.98 -17.13
N ILE A 374 1.04 -22.14 -16.37
CA ILE A 374 0.10 -22.58 -15.33
C ILE A 374 -1.25 -21.89 -15.50
N LEU A 375 -2.27 -22.42 -14.83
CA LEU A 375 -3.57 -21.79 -14.64
C LEU A 375 -3.96 -21.84 -13.17
N THR A 376 -4.58 -20.77 -12.66
CA THR A 376 -5.18 -20.78 -11.33
C THR A 376 -6.57 -21.43 -11.35
N GLU A 377 -7.06 -21.85 -10.19
CA GLU A 377 -8.43 -22.36 -10.04
C GLU A 377 -9.48 -21.37 -10.57
N GLY A 378 -9.31 -20.08 -10.27
CA GLY A 378 -10.16 -19.00 -10.80
C GLY A 378 -10.15 -18.95 -12.32
N GLN A 379 -8.96 -18.98 -12.93
CA GLN A 379 -8.81 -18.96 -14.40
C GLN A 379 -9.42 -20.18 -15.09
N VAL A 380 -9.26 -21.37 -14.50
CA VAL A 380 -9.92 -22.58 -15.00
C VAL A 380 -11.44 -22.41 -14.95
N LYS A 381 -11.97 -21.89 -13.85
CA LYS A 381 -13.40 -21.59 -13.73
C LYS A 381 -13.86 -20.58 -14.81
N ASP A 382 -13.07 -19.55 -15.06
CA ASP A 382 -13.35 -18.53 -16.07
C ASP A 382 -13.42 -19.10 -17.48
N ILE A 383 -12.46 -19.96 -17.84
CA ILE A 383 -12.42 -20.67 -19.12
C ILE A 383 -13.70 -21.51 -19.30
N LEU A 384 -14.12 -22.25 -18.27
CA LEU A 384 -15.30 -23.11 -18.31
C LEU A 384 -16.63 -22.33 -18.33
N THR A 385 -16.64 -21.17 -17.66
CA THR A 385 -17.79 -20.28 -17.54
C THR A 385 -18.04 -19.51 -18.84
N GLY A 386 -16.97 -19.03 -19.49
CA GLY A 386 -17.06 -18.12 -20.64
C GLY A 386 -17.66 -16.77 -20.26
N GLY A 387 -18.18 -16.04 -21.24
CA GLY A 387 -18.73 -14.70 -21.05
C GLY A 387 -17.69 -13.59 -21.19
N HIS A 388 -18.16 -12.37 -21.41
CA HIS A 388 -17.29 -11.26 -21.78
C HIS A 388 -16.28 -10.87 -20.71
N ILE A 389 -16.66 -10.87 -19.43
CA ILE A 389 -15.75 -10.47 -18.35
C ILE A 389 -14.71 -11.54 -18.00
N ASN A 390 -14.84 -12.73 -18.60
CA ASN A 390 -13.91 -13.84 -18.47
C ASN A 390 -13.04 -14.01 -19.71
N ASN A 391 -13.18 -13.13 -20.72
CA ASN A 391 -12.34 -13.16 -21.90
C ASN A 391 -10.88 -12.78 -21.54
N PRO A 392 -9.88 -13.59 -21.92
CA PRO A 392 -8.49 -13.36 -21.50
C PRO A 392 -7.90 -12.07 -22.06
N GLU A 393 -8.24 -11.66 -23.27
CA GLU A 393 -7.74 -10.42 -23.88
C GLU A 393 -8.35 -9.19 -23.19
N PHE A 394 -9.64 -9.25 -22.85
CA PHE A 394 -10.30 -8.22 -22.04
C PHE A 394 -9.66 -8.15 -20.65
N LEU A 395 -9.47 -9.29 -19.97
CA LEU A 395 -8.86 -9.34 -18.64
C LEU A 395 -7.43 -8.82 -18.65
N GLN A 396 -6.67 -9.10 -19.71
CA GLN A 396 -5.30 -8.58 -19.86
C GLN A 396 -5.29 -7.04 -19.83
N GLU A 397 -6.10 -6.39 -20.67
CA GLU A 397 -6.19 -4.93 -20.72
C GLU A 397 -6.83 -4.35 -19.45
N PHE A 398 -7.80 -5.06 -18.86
CA PHE A 398 -8.40 -4.71 -17.58
C PHE A 398 -7.35 -4.67 -16.45
N PHE A 399 -6.56 -5.73 -16.27
CA PHE A 399 -5.51 -5.79 -15.26
C PHE A 399 -4.40 -4.78 -15.52
N LYS A 400 -4.06 -4.50 -16.78
CA LYS A 400 -3.12 -3.43 -17.14
C LYS A 400 -3.56 -2.06 -16.63
N ASN A 401 -4.87 -1.79 -16.54
CA ASN A 401 -5.33 -0.53 -15.97
C ASN A 401 -4.85 -0.35 -14.54
N ARG A 402 -4.85 -1.38 -13.69
CA ARG A 402 -4.44 -1.28 -12.28
C ARG A 402 -2.95 -1.57 -12.05
N PHE A 403 -2.42 -2.62 -12.67
CA PHE A 403 -1.10 -3.17 -12.37
C PHE A 403 -0.03 -2.86 -13.44
N GLY A 404 -0.41 -2.21 -14.55
CA GLY A 404 0.48 -2.06 -15.70
C GLY A 404 0.85 -3.42 -16.29
N ASN A 405 2.07 -3.56 -16.84
CA ASN A 405 2.56 -4.86 -17.33
C ASN A 405 3.20 -5.73 -16.24
N THR A 406 3.37 -5.19 -15.03
CA THR A 406 4.10 -5.80 -13.91
C THR A 406 3.61 -7.21 -13.58
N PHE A 407 2.30 -7.45 -13.63
CA PHE A 407 1.69 -8.74 -13.28
C PHE A 407 2.03 -9.87 -14.28
N MET A 408 2.56 -9.55 -15.46
CA MET A 408 3.04 -10.52 -16.46
C MET A 408 4.57 -10.64 -16.46
N GLU A 409 5.28 -9.81 -15.69
CA GLU A 409 6.74 -9.78 -15.71
C GLU A 409 7.35 -10.90 -14.86
N LYS A 410 8.32 -11.64 -15.44
CA LYS A 410 8.93 -12.84 -14.84
C LYS A 410 9.57 -12.60 -13.47
N TYR A 411 10.09 -11.40 -13.23
CA TYR A 411 10.86 -11.04 -12.03
C TYR A 411 10.15 -10.06 -11.10
N LYS A 412 8.86 -9.80 -11.35
CA LYS A 412 8.02 -8.93 -10.53
C LYS A 412 6.90 -9.68 -9.84
N PHE A 413 6.53 -9.20 -8.66
CA PHE A 413 5.45 -9.78 -7.89
C PHE A 413 4.22 -8.87 -7.91
N VAL A 414 3.10 -9.46 -8.35
CA VAL A 414 1.75 -8.96 -8.07
C VAL A 414 1.00 -10.13 -7.46
N ALA A 415 0.41 -9.94 -6.27
CA ALA A 415 -0.28 -11.04 -5.62
C ALA A 415 -1.49 -11.44 -6.45
N GLN A 416 -1.68 -12.75 -6.64
CA GLN A 416 -2.85 -13.26 -7.34
C GLN A 416 -4.15 -12.90 -6.62
N ASN A 417 -4.13 -12.82 -5.29
CA ASN A 417 -5.27 -12.32 -4.51
C ASN A 417 -5.65 -10.89 -4.91
N ASP A 418 -4.70 -10.04 -5.32
CA ASP A 418 -5.00 -8.68 -5.77
C ASP A 418 -5.64 -8.68 -7.17
N LEU A 419 -5.20 -9.57 -8.07
CA LEU A 419 -5.84 -9.79 -9.37
C LEU A 419 -7.27 -10.30 -9.19
N ASP A 420 -7.45 -11.29 -8.32
CA ASP A 420 -8.75 -11.91 -8.02
C ASP A 420 -9.69 -10.90 -7.34
N ALA A 421 -9.20 -10.10 -6.39
CA ALA A 421 -9.96 -9.03 -5.77
C ALA A 421 -10.37 -7.97 -6.79
N HIS A 422 -9.47 -7.57 -7.70
CA HIS A 422 -9.79 -6.59 -8.73
C HIS A 422 -10.81 -7.14 -9.74
N LYS A 423 -10.73 -8.42 -10.07
CA LYS A 423 -11.74 -9.09 -10.89
C LYS A 423 -13.08 -9.18 -10.16
N LYS A 424 -13.08 -9.43 -8.85
CA LYS A 424 -14.31 -9.41 -8.04
C LYS A 424 -14.96 -8.02 -8.06
N GLU A 425 -14.18 -6.95 -7.96
CA GLU A 425 -14.68 -5.57 -8.09
C GLU A 425 -15.36 -5.34 -9.46
N LEU A 426 -14.82 -5.92 -10.55
CA LEU A 426 -15.44 -5.89 -11.87
C LEU A 426 -16.79 -6.62 -11.89
N VAL A 427 -16.84 -7.83 -11.33
CA VAL A 427 -18.09 -8.60 -11.22
C VAL A 427 -19.15 -7.80 -10.47
N ASP A 428 -18.78 -7.21 -9.33
CA ASP A 428 -19.68 -6.41 -8.51
C ASP A 428 -20.10 -5.11 -9.24
N TYR A 429 -19.20 -4.51 -10.02
CA TYR A 429 -19.53 -3.36 -10.87
C TYR A 429 -20.57 -3.72 -11.94
N VAL A 430 -20.41 -4.83 -12.64
CA VAL A 430 -21.38 -5.31 -13.64
C VAL A 430 -22.73 -5.66 -12.99
N LYS A 431 -22.72 -6.28 -11.80
CA LYS A 431 -23.94 -6.50 -11.01
C LYS A 431 -24.62 -5.18 -10.66
N SER A 432 -23.87 -4.15 -10.29
CA SER A 432 -24.44 -2.83 -9.97
C SER A 432 -25.14 -2.18 -11.18
N ILE A 433 -24.63 -2.39 -12.40
CA ILE A 433 -25.28 -1.95 -13.64
C ILE A 433 -26.61 -2.67 -13.81
N ILE A 434 -26.62 -3.99 -13.65
CA ILE A 434 -27.81 -4.83 -13.76
C ILE A 434 -28.86 -4.44 -12.71
N GLU A 435 -28.48 -4.25 -11.46
CA GLU A 435 -29.39 -3.81 -10.40
C GLU A 435 -29.97 -2.42 -10.68
N LYS A 436 -29.16 -1.50 -11.21
CA LYS A 436 -29.61 -0.17 -11.61
C LYS A 436 -30.63 -0.25 -12.77
N ALA A 437 -30.38 -1.13 -13.74
CA ALA A 437 -31.30 -1.38 -14.85
C ALA A 437 -32.63 -1.98 -14.37
N LYS A 438 -32.58 -2.99 -13.49
CA LYS A 438 -33.79 -3.61 -12.89
C LYS A 438 -34.65 -2.63 -12.10
N LYS A 439 -34.02 -1.62 -11.48
CA LYS A 439 -34.71 -0.54 -10.75
C LYS A 439 -35.20 0.60 -11.65
N SER A 440 -34.83 0.61 -12.92
CA SER A 440 -35.29 1.59 -13.89
C SER A 440 -36.61 1.16 -14.54
N ASN A 441 -37.44 2.11 -14.95
CA ASN A 441 -38.76 1.83 -15.53
C ASN A 441 -38.70 1.03 -16.84
N SER A 442 -37.56 1.01 -17.54
CA SER A 442 -37.40 0.28 -18.80
C SER A 442 -36.94 -1.17 -18.61
N GLY A 443 -36.30 -1.53 -17.50
CA GLY A 443 -35.70 -2.86 -17.32
C GLY A 443 -34.60 -3.19 -18.34
N GLU A 444 -34.02 -2.16 -18.98
CA GLU A 444 -33.07 -2.29 -20.08
C GLU A 444 -31.76 -1.58 -19.78
N ILE A 445 -30.68 -2.06 -20.41
CA ILE A 445 -29.35 -1.47 -20.33
C ILE A 445 -29.13 -0.61 -21.56
N THR A 446 -28.99 0.69 -21.33
CA THR A 446 -28.73 1.71 -22.35
C THR A 446 -27.35 2.32 -22.18
N GLU A 447 -26.84 2.99 -23.22
CA GLU A 447 -25.58 3.73 -23.14
C GLU A 447 -25.61 4.79 -22.03
N GLU A 448 -26.74 5.51 -21.90
CA GLU A 448 -26.95 6.52 -20.87
C GLU A 448 -26.86 5.91 -19.46
N LEU A 449 -27.46 4.72 -19.25
CA LEU A 449 -27.37 4.01 -17.97
C LEU A 449 -25.92 3.64 -17.66
N LEU A 450 -25.19 3.09 -18.63
CA LEU A 450 -23.78 2.72 -18.46
C LEU A 450 -22.92 3.93 -18.07
N ARG A 451 -23.12 5.07 -18.75
CA ARG A 451 -22.44 6.34 -18.43
C ARG A 451 -22.80 6.86 -17.04
N LYS A 452 -24.09 6.80 -16.67
CA LYS A 452 -24.57 7.22 -15.36
C LYS A 452 -23.96 6.39 -14.23
N VAL A 453 -23.87 5.07 -14.40
CA VAL A 453 -23.22 4.18 -13.42
C VAL A 453 -21.72 4.44 -13.34
N SER A 454 -21.02 4.61 -14.47
CA SER A 454 -19.59 4.94 -14.49
C SER A 454 -19.27 6.28 -13.80
N ASN A 455 -20.08 7.32 -14.04
CA ASN A 455 -19.91 8.63 -13.43
C ASN A 455 -20.25 8.62 -11.94
N HIS A 456 -21.28 7.89 -11.55
CA HIS A 456 -21.58 7.66 -10.14
C HIS A 456 -20.42 6.93 -9.44
N ASN A 457 -19.83 5.91 -10.09
CA ASN A 457 -18.68 5.20 -9.56
C ASN A 457 -17.47 6.10 -9.32
N LEU A 458 -17.17 7.01 -10.28
CA LEU A 458 -16.14 8.03 -10.12
C LEU A 458 -16.44 8.95 -8.92
N LYS A 459 -17.66 9.49 -8.85
CA LYS A 459 -18.07 10.39 -7.78
C LYS A 459 -17.90 9.75 -6.40
N MET A 460 -18.37 8.51 -6.23
CA MET A 460 -18.30 7.82 -4.93
C MET A 460 -16.88 7.44 -4.56
N ASN A 461 -16.03 7.02 -5.52
CA ASN A 461 -14.60 6.86 -5.26
C ASN A 461 -13.96 8.16 -4.76
N ALA A 462 -14.25 9.29 -5.42
CA ALA A 462 -13.70 10.59 -5.02
C ALA A 462 -14.16 11.01 -3.62
N ILE A 463 -15.43 10.83 -3.30
CA ILE A 463 -16.00 11.15 -1.97
C ILE A 463 -15.39 10.25 -0.90
N ASN A 464 -15.33 8.94 -1.11
CA ASN A 464 -14.95 7.98 -0.08
C ASN A 464 -13.46 8.08 0.27
N TRP A 465 -12.61 8.19 -0.76
CA TRP A 465 -11.19 8.45 -0.56
C TRP A 465 -10.92 9.87 -0.06
N GLY A 466 -11.66 10.87 -0.55
CA GLY A 466 -11.58 12.25 -0.10
C GLY A 466 -11.93 12.41 1.38
N ALA A 467 -12.96 11.71 1.86
CA ALA A 467 -13.32 11.68 3.28
C ALA A 467 -12.19 11.10 4.14
N GLY A 468 -11.62 9.97 3.72
CA GLY A 468 -10.45 9.38 4.37
C GLY A 468 -9.25 10.34 4.42
N PHE A 469 -8.98 11.04 3.32
CA PHE A 469 -7.94 12.07 3.25
C PHE A 469 -8.21 13.22 4.20
N VAL A 470 -9.40 13.82 4.17
CA VAL A 470 -9.78 14.97 5.02
C VAL A 470 -9.72 14.60 6.51
N THR A 471 -10.22 13.41 6.88
CA THR A 471 -10.11 12.92 8.26
C THR A 471 -8.64 12.78 8.67
N SER A 472 -7.81 12.14 7.84
CA SER A 472 -6.38 11.98 8.15
C SER A 472 -5.69 13.32 8.29
N ALA A 473 -5.90 14.23 7.34
CA ALA A 473 -5.34 15.58 7.36
C ALA A 473 -5.77 16.35 8.62
N LEU A 474 -7.05 16.31 8.99
CA LEU A 474 -7.57 17.00 10.19
C LEU A 474 -6.92 16.46 11.48
N PHE A 475 -6.85 15.14 11.62
CA PHE A 475 -6.28 14.52 12.82
C PHE A 475 -4.79 14.79 12.93
N LEU A 476 -4.03 14.57 11.86
CA LEU A 476 -2.58 14.73 11.84
C LEU A 476 -2.13 16.19 11.97
N SER A 477 -2.85 17.12 11.34
CA SER A 477 -2.49 18.55 11.30
C SER A 477 -2.95 19.33 12.53
N THR A 478 -4.08 18.93 13.14
CA THR A 478 -4.78 19.77 14.12
C THR A 478 -5.15 19.02 15.40
N LEU A 479 -5.86 17.90 15.32
CA LEU A 479 -6.39 17.26 16.54
C LEU A 479 -5.28 16.61 17.38
N ILE A 480 -4.38 15.85 16.76
CA ILE A 480 -3.24 15.22 17.46
C ILE A 480 -2.34 16.29 18.10
N PRO A 481 -1.91 17.36 17.39
CA PRO A 481 -1.16 18.45 18.01
C PRO A 481 -1.89 19.10 19.20
N LYS A 482 -3.20 19.37 19.08
CA LYS A 482 -3.96 19.94 20.21
C LYS A 482 -4.01 19.01 21.42
N MET A 483 -4.21 17.70 21.19
CA MET A 483 -4.17 16.70 22.26
C MET A 483 -2.76 16.60 22.88
N GLN A 484 -1.71 16.65 22.06
CA GLN A 484 -0.31 16.72 22.51
C GLN A 484 -0.12 17.92 23.47
N TYR A 485 -0.62 19.10 23.11
CA TYR A 485 -0.47 20.30 23.92
C TYR A 485 -1.27 20.22 25.23
N MET A 486 -2.46 19.62 25.18
CA MET A 486 -3.29 19.40 26.36
C MET A 486 -2.62 18.43 27.36
N ILE A 487 -2.00 17.36 26.87
CA ILE A 487 -1.22 16.43 27.70
C ILE A 487 -0.07 17.16 28.40
N THR A 488 0.61 18.05 27.70
CA THR A 488 1.70 18.85 28.28
C THR A 488 1.20 19.82 29.34
N LYS A 489 0.10 20.51 29.08
CA LYS A 489 -0.54 21.39 30.07
C LYS A 489 -0.91 20.62 31.33
N TRP A 490 -1.49 19.43 31.19
CA TRP A 490 -1.86 18.57 32.31
C TRP A 490 -0.66 18.08 33.12
N ARG A 491 0.49 17.85 32.48
CA ARG A 491 1.70 17.36 33.14
C ARG A 491 2.57 18.45 33.75
N THR A 492 2.68 19.58 33.07
CA THR A 492 3.66 20.63 33.40
C THR A 492 3.02 21.89 33.99
N GLY A 493 1.69 22.02 33.89
CA GLY A 493 0.98 23.24 34.27
C GLY A 493 1.17 24.42 33.31
N SER A 494 1.95 24.26 32.24
CA SER A 494 2.29 25.31 31.27
C SER A 494 1.91 24.90 29.85
N ASP A 495 1.48 25.89 29.05
CA ASP A 495 1.25 25.72 27.61
C ASP A 495 2.54 25.92 26.79
N ALA A 496 3.66 26.24 27.42
CA ALA A 496 4.94 26.45 26.74
C ALA A 496 5.55 25.13 26.26
N PHE A 497 6.16 25.15 25.07
CA PHE A 497 6.87 23.98 24.56
C PHE A 497 8.06 23.61 25.46
N PRO A 498 8.11 22.37 26.00
CA PRO A 498 9.13 21.97 26.98
C PRO A 498 10.56 22.07 26.46
N GLY A 499 10.76 21.88 25.15
CA GLY A 499 12.08 21.91 24.52
C GLY A 499 12.68 23.32 24.44
N THR A 500 11.87 24.37 24.23
CA THR A 500 12.32 25.77 24.14
C THR A 500 12.22 26.54 25.45
N ALA A 501 11.37 26.10 26.38
CA ALA A 501 11.22 26.71 27.70
C ALA A 501 12.54 26.69 28.50
N GLN A 502 13.30 25.60 28.42
CA GLN A 502 14.60 25.47 29.09
C GLN A 502 15.63 26.51 28.61
N TYR A 503 15.63 26.89 27.33
CA TYR A 503 16.53 27.95 26.83
C TYR A 503 16.16 29.34 27.36
N ARG A 504 14.87 29.60 27.59
CA ARG A 504 14.43 30.84 28.24
C ARG A 504 14.81 30.87 29.73
N ASP A 505 14.78 29.71 30.39
CA ASP A 505 15.12 29.60 31.81
C ASP A 505 16.64 29.59 32.07
N GLU A 506 17.44 28.99 31.18
CA GLU A 506 18.91 29.03 31.24
C GLU A 506 19.44 30.44 30.96
N ALA A 507 18.84 31.16 30.01
CA ALA A 507 19.15 32.57 29.76
C ALA A 507 18.82 33.48 30.96
N LYS A 508 17.78 33.14 31.75
CA LYS A 508 17.42 33.85 32.98
C LYS A 508 18.32 33.55 34.18
N LYS A 509 19.01 32.41 34.19
CA LYS A 509 19.97 32.04 35.26
C LYS A 509 21.39 32.55 35.01
N SER A 510 21.68 32.97 33.77
CA SER A 510 22.98 33.49 33.34
C SER A 510 22.98 35.02 33.18
N ALA A 511 21.84 35.67 33.42
CA ALA A 511 21.70 37.07 33.78
C ALA A 511 21.59 37.18 35.31
#